data_AF-A0A7Z0SGG7-F1
#
_entry.id   AF-A0A7Z0SGG7-F1
#
_cell.length_a   1.000
_cell.length_b   1.000
_cell.length_c   1.000
_cell.angle_alpha   90.00
_cell.angle_beta   90.00
_cell.angle_gamma   90.00
#
_symmetry.space_group_name_H-M   'P 1'
#
loop_
_entity.id
_entity.type
_entity.pdbx_description
1 polymer ?
#
loop_
_entity_poly.entity_id
_entity_poly.type
_entity_poly.pdbx_seq_one_letter_code
_entity_poly.pdbx_strand_id
1 'polypeptide(L)'
;MKRPGPQHTLSLLDSGLWKLSGPDSASGLRLAHAWPAFAWMTLRFHKSDTAPRHSLELTIKKRGLPDDAWRELRICVARQLALPPRSTHKDPA
;
A
#
# COMPACT_ATOMS: atom_id res chain seq x y z
N MET A 1 -12.26 -28.94 -4.79
CA MET A 1 -11.11 -28.39 -4.04
C MET A 1 -11.28 -26.87 -3.92
N LYS A 2 -11.59 -26.34 -2.72
CA LYS A 2 -11.65 -24.88 -2.50
C LYS A 2 -10.21 -24.36 -2.46
N ARG A 3 -9.82 -23.49 -3.40
CA ARG A 3 -8.54 -22.77 -3.29
C ARG A 3 -8.59 -21.96 -1.99
N PRO A 4 -7.56 -21.99 -1.13
CA PRO A 4 -7.52 -21.10 0.02
C PRO A 4 -7.67 -19.67 -0.49
N GLY A 5 -8.61 -18.93 0.09
CA GLY A 5 -8.78 -17.51 -0.23
C GLY A 5 -7.49 -16.74 0.03
N PRO A 6 -7.30 -15.55 -0.58
CA PRO A 6 -6.14 -14.73 -0.32
C PRO A 6 -6.02 -14.47 1.19
N GLN A 7 -4.89 -14.87 1.79
CA GLN A 7 -4.66 -14.72 3.23
C GLN A 7 -4.63 -13.24 3.62
N HIS A 8 -4.14 -12.38 2.72
CA HIS A 8 -4.16 -10.94 2.86
C HIS A 8 -4.39 -10.27 1.51
N THR A 9 -5.18 -9.20 1.49
CA THR A 9 -5.46 -8.37 0.31
C THR A 9 -5.06 -6.93 0.60
N LEU A 10 -4.19 -6.37 -0.23
CA LEU A 10 -3.86 -4.95 -0.20
C LEU A 10 -4.74 -4.19 -1.18
N SER A 11 -5.54 -3.26 -0.69
CA SER A 11 -6.46 -2.44 -1.49
C SER A 11 -6.11 -0.97 -1.36
N LEU A 12 -6.20 -0.22 -2.45
CA LEU A 12 -6.14 1.23 -2.44
C LEU A 12 -7.57 1.78 -2.36
N LEU A 13 -7.85 2.58 -1.33
CA LEU A 13 -9.14 3.25 -1.17
C LEU A 13 -9.17 4.56 -1.96
N ASP A 14 -10.36 5.04 -2.31
CA ASP A 14 -10.55 6.33 -2.99
C ASP A 14 -10.02 7.52 -2.18
N SER A 15 -9.91 7.37 -0.86
CA SER A 15 -9.28 8.35 0.03
C SER A 15 -7.77 8.51 -0.18
N GLY A 16 -7.15 7.63 -0.98
CA GLY A 16 -5.70 7.56 -1.19
C GLY A 16 -4.97 6.78 -0.09
N LEU A 17 -5.68 6.19 0.87
CA LEU A 17 -5.10 5.30 1.87
C LEU A 17 -5.08 3.86 1.37
N TRP A 18 -4.02 3.15 1.72
CA TRP A 18 -3.94 1.71 1.54
C TRP A 18 -4.63 1.00 2.70
N LYS A 19 -5.22 -0.15 2.42
CA LYS A 19 -5.85 -1.03 3.40
C LYS A 19 -5.33 -2.42 3.20
N LEU A 20 -4.70 -2.99 4.23
CA LEU A 20 -4.39 -4.40 4.26
C LEU A 20 -5.53 -5.11 4.98
N SER A 21 -6.27 -5.95 4.26
CA SER A 21 -7.35 -6.77 4.82
C SER A 21 -6.86 -8.21 4.96
N GLY A 22 -7.02 -8.81 6.13
CA GLY A 22 -6.71 -10.21 6.40
C GLY A 22 -7.51 -10.70 7.60
N PRO A 23 -7.33 -11.97 8.04
CA PRO A 23 -8.12 -12.57 9.11
C PRO A 23 -8.02 -11.81 10.44
N ASP A 24 -6.88 -11.16 10.72
CA ASP A 24 -6.63 -10.57 12.05
C ASP A 24 -6.71 -9.05 12.13
N SER A 25 -6.83 -8.30 11.03
CA SER A 25 -7.08 -6.85 11.08
C SER A 25 -7.19 -6.21 9.70
N ALA A 26 -8.03 -5.18 9.64
CA ALA A 26 -8.11 -4.22 8.56
C ALA A 26 -7.43 -2.91 9.00
N SER A 27 -6.13 -2.76 8.76
CA SER A 27 -5.41 -1.54 9.15
C SER A 27 -5.29 -0.56 7.98
N GLY A 28 -5.54 0.72 8.27
CA GLY A 28 -5.20 1.82 7.37
C GLY A 28 -3.68 2.00 7.29
N LEU A 29 -3.17 2.11 6.07
CA LEU A 29 -1.76 2.21 5.73
C LEU A 29 -1.54 3.42 4.83
N ARG A 30 -0.49 4.19 5.12
CA ARG A 30 -0.03 5.27 4.28
C ARG A 30 1.28 4.87 3.61
N LEU A 31 1.37 5.02 2.29
CA LEU A 31 2.62 4.80 1.57
C LEU A 31 3.64 5.86 2.00
N ALA A 32 4.77 5.41 2.53
CA ALA A 32 5.88 6.25 2.96
C ALA A 32 7.00 6.26 1.92
N HIS A 33 7.24 5.12 1.26
CA HIS A 33 8.28 5.00 0.26
C HIS A 33 8.00 3.86 -0.71
N ALA A 34 8.55 3.96 -1.94
CA ALA A 34 8.57 2.85 -2.87
C ALA A 34 9.93 2.75 -3.58
N TRP A 35 10.45 1.53 -3.66
CA TRP A 35 11.63 1.18 -4.45
C TRP A 35 11.21 0.30 -5.63
N PRO A 36 10.96 0.89 -6.81
CA PRO A 36 10.71 0.12 -8.02
C PRO A 36 12.01 -0.49 -8.54
N ALA A 37 11.97 -1.76 -8.90
CA ALA A 37 13.01 -2.47 -9.64
C ALA A 37 12.41 -3.10 -10.91
N PHE A 38 13.25 -3.70 -11.76
CA PHE A 38 12.81 -4.25 -13.05
C PHE A 38 11.72 -5.34 -12.91
N ALA A 39 11.85 -6.23 -11.92
CA ALA A 39 10.96 -7.38 -11.75
C ALA A 39 10.25 -7.44 -10.38
N TRP A 40 10.43 -6.41 -9.53
CA TRP A 40 9.75 -6.31 -8.24
C TRP A 40 9.64 -4.85 -7.80
N MET A 41 8.82 -4.62 -6.78
CA MET A 41 8.66 -3.32 -6.16
C MET A 41 8.49 -3.53 -4.67
N THR A 42 9.27 -2.80 -3.88
CA THR A 42 9.15 -2.81 -2.43
C THR A 42 8.43 -1.54 -1.99
N LEU A 43 7.35 -1.68 -1.25
CA LEU A 43 6.53 -0.61 -0.72
C LEU A 43 6.68 -0.57 0.80
N ARG A 44 7.03 0.60 1.35
CA ARG A 44 7.02 0.83 2.79
C ARG A 44 5.78 1.63 3.17
N PHE A 45 5.03 1.10 4.12
CA PHE A 45 3.84 1.73 4.67
C PHE A 45 4.03 2.10 6.13
N HIS A 46 3.46 3.22 6.53
CA HIS A 46 3.24 3.54 7.94
C HIS A 46 1.79 3.21 8.31
N LYS A 47 1.58 2.60 9.46
CA LYS A 47 0.24 2.43 10.02
C LYS A 47 -0.30 3.79 10.44
N SER A 48 -1.55 4.11 10.08
CA SER A 48 -2.13 5.42 10.36
C SER A 48 -2.38 5.68 11.86
N ASP A 49 -2.52 4.62 12.67
CA ASP A 49 -2.94 4.68 14.07
C ASP A 49 -1.83 4.30 15.08
N THR A 50 -0.61 4.07 14.59
CA THR A 50 0.53 3.73 15.46
C THR A 50 1.70 4.65 15.17
N ALA A 51 2.46 4.96 16.21
CA ALA A 51 3.67 5.77 16.08
C ALA A 51 4.55 5.28 14.91
N PRO A 52 5.27 6.18 14.20
CA PRO A 52 5.99 5.88 12.94
C PRO A 52 7.05 4.77 13.04
N ARG A 53 7.25 4.18 14.22
CA ARG A 53 8.12 3.03 14.47
C ARG A 53 7.58 1.71 13.93
N HIS A 54 6.27 1.61 13.61
CA HIS A 54 5.69 0.40 13.02
C HIS A 54 5.49 0.57 11.51
N SER A 55 6.57 0.36 10.75
CA SER A 55 6.52 0.29 9.30
C SER A 55 6.24 -1.13 8.81
N LEU A 56 5.35 -1.26 7.83
CA LEU A 56 5.14 -2.50 7.08
C LEU A 56 5.87 -2.40 5.74
N GLU A 57 6.68 -3.39 5.41
CA GLU A 57 7.30 -3.50 4.08
C GLU A 57 6.68 -4.65 3.31
N LEU A 58 6.26 -4.36 2.06
CA LEU A 58 5.70 -5.35 1.15
C LEU A 58 6.51 -5.36 -0.13
N THR A 59 7.05 -6.53 -0.48
CA THR A 59 7.72 -6.73 -1.77
C THR A 59 6.81 -7.51 -2.72
N ILE A 60 6.45 -6.87 -3.82
CA ILE A 60 5.58 -7.42 -4.85
C ILE A 60 6.45 -7.83 -6.04
N LYS A 61 6.33 -9.08 -6.50
CA LYS A 61 7.07 -9.59 -7.67
C LYS A 61 6.21 -9.49 -8.92
N LYS A 62 6.74 -8.94 -10.02
CA LYS A 62 6.03 -8.78 -11.29
C LYS A 62 5.41 -10.09 -11.79
N ARG A 63 6.19 -11.18 -11.75
CA ARG A 63 5.77 -12.53 -12.21
C ARG A 63 4.53 -13.09 -11.50
N GLY A 64 4.18 -12.56 -10.33
CA GLY A 64 2.99 -12.99 -9.57
C GLY A 64 1.73 -12.20 -9.94
N LEU A 65 1.81 -11.29 -10.91
CA LEU A 65 0.73 -10.41 -11.31
C LEU A 65 0.56 -10.43 -12.84
N PRO A 66 -0.68 -10.27 -13.34
CA PRO A 66 -0.91 -9.90 -14.74
C PRO A 66 -0.19 -8.58 -15.08
N ASP A 67 0.27 -8.43 -16.33
CA ASP A 67 1.02 -7.24 -16.76
C ASP A 67 0.21 -5.94 -16.58
N ASP A 68 -1.09 -5.96 -16.84
CA ASP A 68 -1.96 -4.80 -16.61
C ASP A 68 -2.03 -4.43 -15.13
N ALA A 69 -2.19 -5.42 -14.23
CA ALA A 69 -2.19 -5.18 -12.79
C ALA A 69 -0.84 -4.62 -12.30
N TRP A 70 0.27 -5.08 -12.88
CA TRP A 70 1.59 -4.52 -12.61
C TRP A 70 1.72 -3.06 -13.06
N ARG A 71 1.22 -2.73 -14.26
CA ARG A 71 1.23 -1.36 -14.79
C ARG A 71 0.38 -0.43 -13.91
N GLU A 72 -0.84 -0.83 -13.56
CA GLU A 72 -1.72 -0.05 -12.70
C GLU A 72 -1.12 0.19 -11.33
N LEU A 73 -0.52 -0.83 -10.71
CA LEU A 73 0.20 -0.68 -9.45
C LEU A 73 1.28 0.40 -9.53
N ARG A 74 2.10 0.39 -10.59
CA ARG A 74 3.16 1.40 -10.81
C ARG A 74 2.57 2.81 -10.92
N ILE A 75 1.48 2.97 -11.66
CA ILE A 75 0.81 4.27 -11.84
C ILE A 75 0.26 4.76 -10.49
N CYS A 76 -0.43 3.92 -9.73
CA CYS A 76 -0.98 4.26 -8.42
C CYS A 76 0.13 4.67 -7.43
N VAL A 77 1.22 3.92 -7.37
CA VAL A 77 2.37 4.23 -6.50
C VAL A 77 3.02 5.55 -6.91
N ALA A 78 3.26 5.77 -8.20
CA ALA A 78 3.84 7.01 -8.70
C ALA A 78 2.95 8.22 -8.39
N ARG A 79 1.63 8.10 -8.57
CA ARG A 79 0.67 9.15 -8.22
C ARG A 79 0.73 9.50 -6.74
N GLN A 80 0.83 8.50 -5.87
CA GLN A 80 0.91 8.75 -4.44
C GLN A 80 2.22 9.39 -3.98
N LEU A 81 3.34 9.04 -4.61
CA LEU A 81 4.63 9.67 -4.30
C LEU A 81 4.72 11.09 -4.85
N ALA A 82 4.06 11.37 -5.97
CA ALA A 82 3.99 12.70 -6.57
C ALA A 82 3.02 13.65 -5.85
N LEU A 83 2.07 13.11 -5.09
CA LEU A 83 1.18 13.92 -4.25
C LEU A 83 1.98 14.44 -3.04
N PRO A 84 2.05 15.77 -2.84
CA PRO A 84 2.71 16.32 -1.66
C PRO A 84 2.04 15.73 -0.41
N PRO A 85 2.81 15.49 0.68
CA PRO A 85 2.25 14.96 1.91
C PRO A 85 1.14 15.91 2.36
N ARG A 86 -0.12 15.47 2.24
CA ARG A 86 -1.26 16.24 2.76
C ARG A 86 -1.00 16.42 4.24
N SER A 87 -0.71 17.66 4.62
CA SER A 87 -0.66 18.09 5.99
C SER A 87 -2.01 17.70 6.57
N THR A 88 -2.03 16.76 7.51
CA THR A 88 -3.12 16.69 8.47
C THR A 88 -3.05 18.00 9.25
N HIS A 89 -3.64 19.06 8.70
CA HIS A 89 -4.07 20.19 9.50
C HIS A 89 -5.14 19.62 10.43
N LYS A 90 -4.68 19.18 11.60
CA LYS A 90 -5.50 19.24 12.80
C LYS A 90 -5.70 20.73 13.02
N ASP A 91 -6.75 21.29 12.45
CA ASP A 91 -7.27 22.59 12.84
C ASP A 91 -7.70 22.46 14.30
N PRO A 92 -7.07 23.19 15.25
CA PRO A 92 -7.66 23.40 16.55
C PRO A 92 -8.51 24.67 16.48
N ALA A 93 -9.82 24.50 16.44
CA ALA A 93 -10.78 25.54 16.84
C ALA A 93 -11.90 24.87 17.63
#